data_AF-A0A0G3Y2J0-F1
#
_entry.id   AF-A0A0G3Y2J0-F1
#
_cell.length_a   1.000
_cell.length_b   1.000
_cell.length_c   1.000
_cell.angle_alpha   90.00
_cell.angle_beta   90.00
_cell.angle_gamma   90.00
#
_symmetry.space_group_name_H-M   'P 1'
#
loop_
_entity.id
_entity.type
_entity.pdbx_description
1 polymer ?
#
loop_
_entity_poly.entity_id
_entity_poly.type
_entity_poly.pdbx_seq_one_letter_code
_entity_poly.pdbx_strand_id
1 'polypeptide(L)'
;MFLGFFNAKYMVLLCALASLTFAKQREKHMCDTGLMISDDFYGSHSEDMEGNGNIHTRSLSAWTWIPKISHDRIPQVIYEAQCKSEYCTLPTGVDERLNSLPIYQDILVLKQDSKDKKCFRTTFERVIVGCTCVWAKTS
;
A
#
# COMPACT_ATOMS: atom_id res chain seq x y z
N MET A 1 -69.65 -24.72 -11.42
CA MET A 1 -68.55 -25.10 -10.51
C MET A 1 -67.50 -25.84 -11.34
N PHE A 2 -66.69 -25.10 -12.11
CA PHE A 2 -65.68 -25.66 -13.02
C PHE A 2 -64.32 -25.11 -12.62
N LEU A 3 -63.65 -25.78 -11.68
CA LEU A 3 -62.21 -25.62 -11.44
C LEU A 3 -61.56 -26.93 -11.86
N GLY A 4 -61.41 -27.07 -13.17
CA GLY A 4 -60.77 -28.20 -13.81
C GLY A 4 -59.26 -28.01 -13.87
N PHE A 5 -58.54 -28.98 -13.30
CA PHE A 5 -57.25 -29.48 -13.77
C PHE A 5 -56.16 -28.43 -14.07
N PHE A 6 -55.61 -27.82 -13.03
CA PHE A 6 -54.25 -27.27 -13.11
C PHE A 6 -53.28 -28.44 -13.36
N ASN A 7 -52.88 -28.59 -14.62
CA ASN A 7 -52.07 -29.70 -15.12
C ASN A 7 -50.72 -29.75 -14.38
N ALA A 8 -50.37 -30.91 -13.81
CA ALA A 8 -49.08 -31.14 -13.14
C ALA A 8 -47.86 -30.76 -14.01
N LYS A 9 -48.00 -30.86 -15.34
CA LYS A 9 -47.00 -30.41 -16.32
C LYS A 9 -46.67 -28.91 -16.22
N TYR A 10 -47.68 -28.06 -16.02
CA TYR A 10 -47.47 -26.61 -15.88
C TYR A 10 -46.83 -26.24 -14.54
N MET A 11 -47.12 -27.01 -13.49
CA MET A 11 -46.56 -26.80 -12.15
C MET A 11 -45.06 -27.17 -12.12
N VAL A 12 -44.68 -28.27 -12.79
CA VAL A 12 -43.27 -28.66 -12.98
C VAL A 12 -42.51 -27.63 -13.83
N LEU A 13 -43.13 -27.09 -14.88
CA LEU A 13 -42.52 -26.07 -15.74
C LEU A 13 -42.26 -24.76 -14.97
N LEU A 14 -43.22 -24.34 -14.12
CA LEU A 14 -43.08 -23.17 -13.26
C LEU A 14 -41.99 -23.36 -12.19
N CYS A 15 -41.89 -24.54 -11.58
CA CYS A 15 -40.81 -24.86 -10.65
C CYS A 15 -39.43 -24.89 -11.32
N ALA A 16 -39.33 -25.43 -12.54
CA ALA A 16 -38.07 -25.46 -13.28
C ALA A 16 -37.62 -24.04 -13.69
N LEU A 17 -38.56 -23.19 -14.13
CA LEU A 17 -38.29 -21.79 -14.44
C LEU A 17 -37.95 -20.96 -13.19
N ALA A 18 -38.58 -21.23 -12.05
CA ALA A 18 -38.23 -20.60 -10.76
C ALA A 18 -36.86 -21.08 -10.24
N SER A 19 -36.46 -22.32 -10.55
CA SER A 19 -35.14 -22.86 -10.20
C SER A 19 -34.04 -22.25 -11.07
N LEU A 20 -34.33 -21.97 -12.35
CA LEU A 20 -33.42 -21.28 -13.28
C LEU A 20 -33.22 -19.81 -12.92
N THR A 21 -34.19 -19.15 -12.27
CA THR A 21 -34.01 -17.78 -11.76
C THR A 21 -33.28 -17.72 -10.41
N PHE A 22 -33.23 -18.83 -9.65
CA PHE A 22 -32.58 -18.89 -8.34
C PHE A 22 -31.10 -19.30 -8.36
N ALA A 23 -30.55 -19.78 -9.48
CA ALA A 23 -29.17 -20.25 -9.57
C ALA A 23 -28.16 -19.16 -10.02
N LYS A 24 -28.40 -17.90 -9.67
CA LYS A 24 -27.37 -16.85 -9.75
C LYS A 24 -27.16 -16.22 -8.37
N GLN A 25 -26.97 -17.08 -7.37
CA GLN A 25 -26.35 -16.67 -6.11
C GLN A 25 -24.94 -16.19 -6.47
N ARG A 26 -24.79 -14.87 -6.65
CA ARG A 26 -23.50 -14.23 -6.78
C ARG A 26 -22.76 -14.56 -5.49
N GLU A 27 -21.84 -15.52 -5.52
CA GLU A 27 -20.92 -15.77 -4.42
C GLU A 27 -20.36 -14.42 -3.99
N LYS A 28 -20.80 -13.96 -2.81
CA LYS A 28 -20.29 -12.73 -2.24
C LYS A 28 -18.88 -13.08 -1.81
N HIS A 29 -17.91 -12.76 -2.66
CA HIS A 29 -16.49 -12.98 -2.39
C HIS A 29 -16.18 -12.30 -1.05
N MET A 30 -16.07 -13.11 -0.01
CA MET A 30 -15.86 -12.64 1.34
C MET A 30 -14.36 -12.57 1.55
N CYS A 31 -13.86 -11.36 1.73
CA CYS A 31 -12.45 -11.16 2.02
C CYS A 31 -12.17 -11.50 3.48
N ASP A 32 -10.96 -11.99 3.75
CA ASP A 32 -10.57 -12.47 5.07
C ASP A 32 -10.77 -11.36 6.12
N THR A 33 -11.38 -11.71 7.26
CA THR A 33 -12.19 -10.74 8.04
C THR A 33 -11.38 -9.88 9.02
N GLY A 34 -10.05 -9.94 9.00
CA GLY A 34 -9.23 -9.09 9.87
C GLY A 34 -7.73 -9.17 9.60
N LEU A 35 -7.09 -8.00 9.65
CA LEU A 35 -5.65 -7.89 9.84
C LEU A 35 -5.41 -7.59 11.32
N MET A 36 -4.89 -8.54 12.08
CA MET A 36 -4.37 -8.25 13.42
C MET A 36 -3.01 -7.59 13.27
N ILE A 37 -2.98 -6.27 13.42
CA ILE A 37 -1.75 -5.54 13.68
C ILE A 37 -1.44 -5.75 15.15
N SER A 38 -0.24 -6.22 15.45
CA SER A 38 0.19 -6.46 16.83
C SER A 38 0.26 -5.12 17.58
N ASP A 39 -0.19 -5.11 18.83
CA ASP A 39 -0.33 -3.89 19.65
C ASP A 39 1.02 -3.22 19.97
N ASP A 40 2.11 -3.99 19.89
CA ASP A 40 3.50 -3.49 19.96
C ASP A 40 3.89 -2.61 18.76
N PHE A 41 3.10 -2.59 17.67
CA PHE A 41 3.31 -1.69 16.53
C PHE A 41 2.87 -0.25 16.83
N TYR A 42 1.95 -0.05 17.80
CA TYR A 42 1.55 1.29 18.28
C TYR A 42 2.50 1.80 19.38
N GLY A 43 3.79 1.47 19.29
CA GLY A 43 4.84 2.17 20.02
C GLY A 43 4.76 3.66 19.71
N SER A 44 4.28 4.44 20.67
CA SER A 44 4.12 5.88 20.62
C SER A 44 5.42 6.58 20.21
N HIS A 45 5.51 7.01 18.96
CA HIS A 45 6.44 8.06 18.55
C HIS A 45 5.65 9.25 18.04
N SER A 46 4.80 9.83 18.89
CA SER A 46 4.14 11.10 18.62
C SER A 46 4.85 12.31 19.23
N GLU A 47 5.94 12.17 20.00
CA GLU A 47 6.53 13.32 20.70
C GLU A 47 8.07 13.38 20.72
N ASP A 48 8.79 12.80 19.75
CA ASP A 48 10.27 12.96 19.65
C ASP A 48 10.79 13.40 18.26
N MET A 49 9.93 13.65 17.27
CA MET A 49 10.39 14.18 15.97
C MET A 49 10.69 15.69 15.98
N GLU A 50 10.41 16.37 17.08
CA GLU A 50 10.65 17.82 17.27
C GLU A 50 12.12 18.17 17.62
N GLY A 51 13.07 17.27 17.37
CA GLY A 51 14.51 17.54 17.52
C GLY A 51 15.28 17.72 16.21
N ASN A 52 14.75 17.26 15.07
CA ASN A 52 15.56 17.14 13.85
C ASN A 52 14.77 17.26 12.53
N GLY A 53 13.66 18.02 12.54
CA GLY A 53 12.73 18.13 11.40
C GLY A 53 13.35 18.59 10.07
N ASN A 54 14.60 19.06 10.08
CA ASN A 54 15.37 19.46 8.90
C ASN A 54 16.61 18.58 8.63
N ILE A 55 16.65 17.31 9.07
CA ILE A 55 17.75 16.38 8.71
C ILE A 55 18.05 16.35 7.22
N HIS A 56 17.00 16.37 6.40
CA HIS A 56 17.08 16.28 4.96
C HIS A 56 17.85 17.45 4.32
N THR A 57 17.94 18.61 4.99
CA THR A 57 18.73 19.76 4.53
C THR A 57 20.08 19.89 5.21
N ARG A 58 20.26 19.33 6.41
CA ARG A 58 21.50 19.40 7.20
C ARG A 58 22.43 18.22 6.99
N SER A 59 21.95 17.14 6.37
CA SER A 59 22.77 15.98 6.03
C SER A 59 23.86 16.35 5.01
N LEU A 60 25.04 15.73 5.14
CA LEU A 60 26.10 15.79 4.13
C LEU A 60 25.62 15.21 2.78
N SER A 61 24.66 14.29 2.82
CA SER A 61 23.96 13.71 1.68
C SER A 61 22.51 14.18 1.69
N ALA A 62 22.28 15.48 1.56
CA ALA A 62 20.94 16.09 1.63
C ALA A 62 19.96 15.51 0.59
N TRP A 63 18.66 15.52 0.92
CA TRP A 63 17.59 15.03 0.05
C TRP A 63 16.37 15.93 0.03
N THR A 64 15.49 15.73 -0.94
CA THR A 64 14.13 16.29 -1.00
C THR A 64 13.10 15.17 -0.83
N TRP A 65 11.88 15.53 -0.43
CA TRP A 65 10.77 14.59 -0.31
C TRP A 65 9.89 14.64 -1.55
N ILE A 66 9.69 13.49 -2.19
CA ILE A 66 8.87 13.34 -3.39
C ILE A 66 7.60 12.56 -3.01
N PRO A 67 6.40 13.15 -3.14
CA PRO A 67 5.16 12.45 -2.85
C PRO A 67 4.88 11.38 -3.92
N LYS A 68 4.62 10.16 -3.49
CA LYS A 68 4.18 9.02 -4.30
C LYS A 68 2.74 8.68 -3.97
N ILE A 69 1.83 8.99 -4.89
CA ILE A 69 0.38 8.84 -4.70
C ILE A 69 -0.12 7.56 -5.37
N SER A 70 -0.85 6.73 -4.61
CA SER A 70 -1.50 5.49 -5.08
C SER A 70 -2.90 5.43 -4.48
N HIS A 71 -3.93 5.71 -5.29
CA HIS A 71 -5.34 5.80 -4.83
C HIS A 71 -5.92 4.48 -4.29
N ASP A 72 -5.31 3.36 -4.71
CA ASP A 72 -5.63 1.99 -4.36
C ASP A 72 -4.74 1.45 -3.23
N ARG A 73 -4.06 2.32 -2.47
CA ARG A 73 -3.15 1.93 -1.38
C ARG A 73 -3.42 2.69 -0.09
N ILE A 74 -3.18 2.03 1.04
CA ILE A 74 -3.06 2.66 2.36
C ILE A 74 -1.61 2.47 2.86
N PRO A 75 -0.88 3.54 3.23
CA PRO A 75 -1.25 4.96 3.05
C PRO A 75 -1.26 5.36 1.56
N GLN A 76 -2.17 6.28 1.20
CA GLN A 76 -2.33 6.74 -0.18
C GLN A 76 -1.10 7.52 -0.66
N VAL A 77 -0.54 8.35 0.21
CA VAL A 77 0.66 9.15 -0.07
C VAL A 77 1.81 8.61 0.77
N ILE A 78 2.91 8.28 0.11
CA ILE A 78 4.20 7.98 0.73
C ILE A 78 5.19 9.03 0.24
N TYR A 79 5.94 9.66 1.14
CA TYR A 79 7.03 10.55 0.74
C TYR A 79 8.33 9.75 0.64
N GLU A 80 8.92 9.71 -0.55
CA GLU A 80 10.22 9.10 -0.78
C GLU A 80 11.33 10.15 -0.84
N ALA A 81 12.48 9.86 -0.28
CA ALA A 81 13.64 10.72 -0.40
C ALA A 81 14.26 10.66 -1.81
N GLN A 82 14.69 11.80 -2.31
CA GLN A 82 15.51 11.93 -3.51
C GLN A 82 16.80 12.69 -3.16
N CYS A 83 17.96 12.04 -3.31
CA CYS A 83 19.24 12.66 -3.01
C CYS A 83 19.46 13.87 -3.93
N LYS A 84 19.92 15.00 -3.34
CA LYS A 84 20.08 16.27 -4.08
C LYS A 84 21.32 16.29 -4.98
N SER A 85 22.29 15.43 -4.70
CA SER A 85 23.59 15.37 -5.37
C SER A 85 24.01 13.91 -5.47
N GLU A 86 24.84 13.60 -6.46
CA GLU A 86 25.53 12.31 -6.56
C GLU A 86 26.60 12.18 -5.47
N TYR A 87 27.30 13.27 -5.16
CA TYR A 87 28.38 13.32 -4.17
C TYR A 87 27.91 13.95 -2.86
N CYS A 88 28.64 13.70 -1.78
CA CYS A 88 28.39 14.35 -0.50
C CYS A 88 28.95 15.78 -0.47
N THR A 89 28.28 16.66 0.28
CA THR A 89 28.70 18.04 0.52
C THR A 89 29.26 18.16 1.93
N LEU A 90 30.57 18.34 2.03
CA LEU A 90 31.26 18.69 3.27
C LEU A 90 31.21 20.21 3.49
N PRO A 91 31.50 20.69 4.71
CA PRO A 91 31.66 22.14 4.96
C PRO A 91 32.70 22.82 4.07
N THR A 92 33.68 22.06 3.57
CA THR A 92 34.74 22.54 2.65
C THR A 92 34.33 22.51 1.18
N GLY A 93 33.17 21.95 0.85
CA GLY A 93 32.70 21.75 -0.53
C GLY A 93 32.32 20.30 -0.83
N VAL A 94 32.07 20.02 -2.10
CA VAL A 94 31.75 18.67 -2.59
C VAL A 94 33.00 17.78 -2.57
N ASP A 95 32.88 16.53 -2.13
CA ASP A 95 33.95 15.54 -2.17
C ASP A 95 33.57 14.36 -3.06
N GLU A 96 34.21 14.25 -4.23
CA GLU A 96 33.94 13.20 -5.23
C GLU A 96 34.34 11.79 -4.77
N ARG A 97 35.07 11.67 -3.65
CA ARG A 97 35.40 10.37 -3.03
C ARG A 97 34.24 9.84 -2.19
N LEU A 98 33.19 10.63 -1.99
CA LEU A 98 32.04 10.31 -1.17
C LEU A 98 30.75 10.41 -1.98
N ASN A 99 29.97 9.33 -2.02
CA ASN A 99 28.71 9.26 -2.75
C ASN A 99 27.51 9.40 -1.81
N SER A 100 26.53 10.17 -2.24
CA SER A 100 25.20 10.25 -1.65
C SER A 100 24.34 9.10 -2.21
N LEU A 101 23.98 8.14 -1.37
CA LEU A 101 23.17 6.99 -1.78
C LEU A 101 21.85 6.90 -1.02
N PRO A 102 20.76 6.45 -1.67
CA PRO A 102 19.48 6.26 -1.03
C PRO A 102 19.50 5.13 0.01
N ILE A 103 18.78 5.32 1.11
CA ILE A 103 18.50 4.29 2.11
C ILE A 103 17.12 3.71 1.83
N TYR A 104 17.06 2.39 1.64
CA TYR A 104 15.82 1.68 1.37
C TYR A 104 15.25 1.05 2.65
N GLN A 105 13.93 1.11 2.79
CA GLN A 105 13.17 0.40 3.81
C GLN A 105 11.99 -0.31 3.17
N ASP A 106 11.76 -1.55 3.56
CA ASP A 106 10.54 -2.26 3.15
C ASP A 106 9.45 -1.94 4.20
N ILE A 107 8.32 -1.41 3.76
CA ILE A 107 7.18 -1.04 4.61
C ILE A 107 5.94 -1.84 4.23
N LEU A 108 5.11 -2.16 5.22
CA LEU A 108 3.83 -2.82 4.98
C LEU A 108 2.81 -1.80 4.45
N VAL A 109 2.17 -2.12 3.34
CA VAL A 109 1.07 -1.34 2.77
C VAL A 109 -0.14 -2.23 2.50
N LEU A 110 -1.33 -1.64 2.50
CA LEU A 110 -2.55 -2.31 2.07
C LEU A 110 -2.87 -1.89 0.65
N LYS A 111 -3.08 -2.86 -0.25
CA LYS A 111 -3.53 -2.63 -1.63
C LYS A 111 -4.99 -3.03 -1.77
N GLN A 112 -5.81 -2.10 -2.23
CA GLN A 112 -7.21 -2.31 -2.51
C GLN A 112 -7.38 -3.27 -3.69
N ASP A 113 -8.30 -4.22 -3.57
CA ASP A 113 -8.63 -5.14 -4.65
C ASP A 113 -9.38 -4.40 -5.78
N SER A 114 -9.05 -4.73 -7.03
CA SER A 114 -9.61 -4.07 -8.21
C SER A 114 -11.05 -4.47 -8.53
N LYS A 115 -11.48 -5.66 -8.07
CA LYS A 115 -12.83 -6.21 -8.28
C LYS A 115 -13.76 -5.89 -7.11
N ASP A 116 -13.24 -5.89 -5.89
CA ASP A 116 -13.98 -5.48 -4.70
C ASP A 116 -13.22 -4.43 -3.89
N LYS A 117 -13.65 -3.17 -4.02
CA LYS A 117 -13.06 -2.02 -3.31
C LYS A 117 -13.15 -2.12 -1.78
N LYS A 118 -13.90 -3.06 -1.22
CA LYS A 118 -13.96 -3.30 0.23
C LYS A 118 -12.83 -4.22 0.72
N CYS A 119 -12.10 -4.84 -0.20
CA CYS A 119 -11.09 -5.82 0.11
C CYS A 119 -9.69 -5.24 -0.05
N PHE A 120 -8.79 -5.69 0.82
CA PHE A 120 -7.40 -5.27 0.83
C PHE A 120 -6.49 -6.49 0.96
N ARG A 121 -5.32 -6.40 0.34
CA ARG A 121 -4.22 -7.34 0.52
C ARG A 121 -3.03 -6.62 1.13
N THR A 122 -2.35 -7.27 2.06
CA THR A 122 -1.07 -6.81 2.60
C THR A 122 0.06 -7.06 1.60
N THR A 123 0.95 -6.10 1.44
CA THR A 123 2.14 -6.23 0.59
C THR A 123 3.25 -5.35 1.16
N PHE A 124 4.51 -5.75 0.99
CA PHE A 124 5.65 -4.88 1.30
C PHE A 124 6.02 -4.03 0.08
N GLU A 125 6.15 -2.72 0.28
CA GLU A 125 6.71 -1.80 -0.71
C GLU A 125 8.06 -1.28 -0.24
N ARG A 126 9.04 -1.30 -1.14
CA ARG A 126 10.35 -0.72 -0.91
C ARG A 126 10.30 0.79 -1.13
N VAL A 127 10.58 1.55 -0.09
CA VAL A 127 10.56 3.03 -0.09
C VAL A 127 11.93 3.58 0.23
N ILE A 128 12.21 4.80 -0.24
CA ILE A 128 13.46 5.50 0.08
C ILE A 128 13.19 6.44 1.24
N VAL A 129 13.84 6.22 2.38
CA VAL A 129 13.59 6.98 3.64
C VAL A 129 14.57 8.12 3.87
N GLY A 130 15.66 8.17 3.11
CA GLY A 130 16.68 9.20 3.24
C GLY A 130 17.86 8.91 2.33
N CYS A 131 18.90 9.72 2.46
CA CYS A 131 20.18 9.49 1.80
C CYS A 131 21.30 9.47 2.82
N THR A 132 22.29 8.60 2.60
CA THR A 132 23.51 8.53 3.40
C THR A 132 24.74 8.86 2.57
N CYS A 133 25.83 9.21 3.26
CA CYS A 133 27.11 9.48 2.66
C CYS A 133 28.05 8.28 2.87
N VAL A 134 28.61 7.75 1.78
CA VAL A 134 29.50 6.58 1.82
C VAL A 134 30.76 6.83 1.01
N TRP A 135 31.83 6.12 1.32
CA TRP A 135 33.01 6.08 0.46
C TRP A 135 32.64 5.52 -0.92
N ALA A 136 33.11 6.19 -1.97
CA ALA A 136 33.04 5.66 -3.32
C ALA A 136 33.76 4.30 -3.37
N LYS A 137 33.20 3.34 -4.11
CA LYS A 137 33.87 2.06 -4.33
C LYS A 137 35.20 2.34 -5.03
N THR A 138 36.29 1.99 -4.39
CA THR A 138 37.59 1.91 -5.04
C THR A 138 37.55 0.69 -5.96
N SER A 139 37.83 0.91 -7.25
CA SER A 139 37.93 -0.12 -8.28
C SER A 139 39.01 -1.15 -7.95
#